data_AF-A0A1H8VZT3-F1
#
_entry.id   AF-A0A1H8VZT3-F1
#
_cell.length_a   1.000
_cell.length_b   1.000
_cell.length_c   1.000
_cell.angle_alpha   90.00
_cell.angle_beta   90.00
_cell.angle_gamma   90.00
#
_symmetry.space_group_name_H-M   'P 1'
#
loop_
_entity.id
_entity.type
_entity.pdbx_description
1 polymer ?
#
loop_
_entity_poly.entity_id
_entity_poly.type
_entity_poly.pdbx_seq_one_letter_code
_entity_poly.pdbx_strand_id
1 'polypeptide(L)'
;MVGSRTLTALAGLLASLVVSVVAYVYFDTFLLFLFLPFVPFLFRRRGSTGDSPRPKQCPVCGFRTRDPEYHNCPRDGTELVDAADDR
;
A
#
# COMPACT_ATOMS: atom_id res chain seq x y z
N MET A 1 -15.74 30.13 48.72
CA MET A 1 -16.84 30.10 47.73
C MET A 1 -16.31 29.54 46.42
N VAL A 2 -16.32 28.22 46.25
CA VAL A 2 -16.16 27.59 44.93
C VAL A 2 -17.45 27.87 44.19
N GLY A 3 -17.47 28.97 43.42
CA GLY A 3 -18.66 29.47 42.75
C GLY A 3 -19.08 28.53 41.64
N SER A 4 -20.38 28.55 41.31
CA SER A 4 -21.01 27.81 40.20
C SER A 4 -20.20 27.76 38.90
N ARG A 5 -19.39 28.79 38.62
CA ARG A 5 -18.44 28.89 37.50
C ARG A 5 -17.36 27.81 37.48
N THR A 6 -16.82 27.44 38.63
CA THR A 6 -15.80 26.38 38.73
C THR A 6 -16.42 25.00 38.54
N LEU A 7 -17.67 24.82 38.97
CA LEU A 7 -18.40 23.57 38.87
C LEU A 7 -18.79 23.27 37.41
N THR A 8 -19.21 24.29 36.65
CA THR A 8 -19.46 24.15 35.21
C THR A 8 -18.18 23.94 34.41
N ALA A 9 -17.09 24.60 34.77
CA ALA A 9 -15.79 24.38 34.14
C ALA A 9 -15.30 22.93 34.34
N LEU A 10 -15.42 22.41 35.55
CA LEU A 10 -15.04 21.02 35.86
C LEU A 10 -15.94 20.01 35.15
N ALA A 11 -17.25 20.27 35.12
CA ALA A 11 -18.20 19.44 34.39
C ALA A 11 -17.90 19.41 32.88
N GLY A 12 -17.59 20.57 32.28
CA GLY A 12 -17.19 20.66 30.89
C GLY A 12 -15.90 19.92 30.59
N LEU A 13 -14.91 20.02 31.48
CA LEU A 13 -13.63 19.30 31.35
C LEU A 13 -13.83 17.78 31.42
N LEU A 14 -14.61 17.30 32.38
CA LEU A 14 -14.91 15.87 32.50
C LEU A 14 -15.72 15.37 31.30
N ALA A 15 -16.69 16.14 30.82
CA ALA A 15 -17.45 15.79 29.63
C ALA A 15 -16.55 15.70 28.38
N SER A 16 -15.66 16.68 28.19
CA SER A 16 -14.68 16.67 27.09
C SER A 16 -13.74 15.46 27.17
N LEU A 17 -13.26 15.12 28.37
CA LEU A 17 -12.41 13.96 28.59
C LEU A 17 -13.13 12.66 28.23
N VAL A 18 -14.38 12.49 28.69
CA VAL A 18 -15.20 11.30 28.37
C VAL A 18 -15.44 11.18 26.87
N VAL A 19 -15.82 12.27 26.20
CA VAL A 19 -16.01 12.28 24.73
C VAL A 19 -14.72 11.89 24.02
N SER A 20 -13.57 12.38 24.47
CA SER A 20 -12.26 12.06 23.88
C SER A 20 -11.92 10.57 24.05
N VAL A 21 -12.15 9.99 25.23
CA VAL A 21 -11.94 8.55 25.49
C VAL A 21 -12.89 7.69 24.66
N VAL A 22 -14.17 8.05 24.58
CA VAL A 22 -15.17 7.36 23.75
C VAL A 22 -14.76 7.42 22.28
N ALA A 23 -14.36 8.58 21.78
CA ALA A 23 -13.86 8.73 20.42
C ALA A 23 -12.62 7.86 20.19
N TYR A 24 -11.66 7.84 21.11
CA TYR A 24 -10.48 6.97 21.01
C TYR A 24 -10.87 5.49 20.91
N VAL A 25 -11.71 4.98 21.81
CA VAL A 25 -12.12 3.56 21.83
C VAL A 25 -12.92 3.17 20.59
N TYR A 26 -13.80 4.05 20.09
CA TYR A 26 -14.60 3.76 18.89
C TYR A 26 -13.81 3.93 17.58
N PHE A 27 -12.96 4.94 17.49
CA PHE A 27 -12.23 5.28 16.26
C PHE A 27 -10.87 4.58 16.12
N ASP A 28 -10.39 3.86 17.14
CA ASP A 28 -9.15 3.07 17.04
C ASP A 28 -9.17 2.18 15.79
N THR A 29 -10.29 1.49 15.57
CA THR A 29 -10.55 0.68 14.37
C THR A 29 -10.64 1.52 13.09
N PHE A 30 -11.28 2.70 13.12
CA PHE A 30 -11.44 3.55 11.94
C PHE A 30 -10.10 4.10 11.42
N LEU A 31 -9.23 4.51 12.33
CA LEU A 31 -7.87 4.94 11.98
C LEU A 31 -7.10 3.76 11.38
N LEU A 32 -7.19 2.57 11.96
CA LEU A 32 -6.56 1.37 11.38
C LEU A 32 -7.06 1.10 9.96
N PHE A 33 -8.37 1.13 9.69
CA PHE A 33 -8.92 0.94 8.34
C PHE A 33 -8.54 2.07 7.38
N LEU A 34 -8.41 3.31 7.86
CA LEU A 34 -7.94 4.45 7.07
C LEU A 34 -6.48 4.27 6.66
N PHE A 35 -5.62 3.76 7.56
CA PHE A 35 -4.19 3.57 7.31
C PHE A 35 -3.84 2.22 6.65
N LEU A 36 -4.65 1.18 6.81
CA LEU A 36 -4.48 -0.15 6.22
C LEU A 36 -4.19 -0.13 4.70
N PRO A 37 -4.90 0.63 3.84
CA PRO A 37 -4.59 0.68 2.41
C PRO A 37 -3.23 1.35 2.10
N PHE A 38 -2.67 2.12 3.04
CA PHE A 38 -1.38 2.80 2.88
C PHE A 38 -0.19 1.95 3.36
N VAL A 39 -0.42 0.91 4.17
CA VAL A 39 0.58 -0.09 4.57
C VAL A 39 1.45 -0.59 3.41
N PRO A 40 0.90 -1.09 2.27
CA PRO A 40 1.72 -1.56 1.16
C PRO A 40 2.64 -0.47 0.58
N PHE A 41 2.24 0.80 0.62
CA PHE A 41 3.06 1.93 0.14
C PHE A 41 4.19 2.30 1.10
N LEU A 42 3.98 2.17 2.41
CA LEU A 42 5.00 2.42 3.43
C LEU A 42 6.13 1.37 3.38
N PHE A 43 5.81 0.11 3.02
CA PHE A 43 6.78 -0.98 2.92
C PHE A 43 7.41 -1.13 1.53
N ARG A 44 6.81 -0.56 0.47
CA ARG A 44 7.32 -0.64 -0.92
C ARG A 44 8.73 -0.06 -1.09
N ARG A 45 9.14 0.89 -0.23
CA ARG A 45 10.47 1.52 -0.31
C ARG A 45 11.62 0.61 0.19
N ARG A 46 11.33 -0.53 0.81
CA ARG A 46 12.34 -1.46 1.36
C ARG A 46 12.38 -2.84 0.70
N GLY A 47 11.38 -3.21 -0.11
CA GLY A 47 11.27 -4.57 -0.69
C GLY A 47 11.29 -4.68 -2.22
N SER A 48 11.22 -3.58 -2.99
CA SER A 48 11.07 -3.66 -4.45
C SER A 48 12.40 -3.67 -5.20
N THR A 49 13.27 -4.64 -4.89
CA THR A 49 14.41 -5.02 -5.76
C THR A 49 14.10 -6.22 -6.66
N GLY A 50 12.88 -6.79 -6.62
CA GLY A 50 12.59 -8.08 -7.25
C GLY A 50 11.42 -8.18 -8.22
N ASP A 51 10.58 -7.14 -8.38
CA ASP A 51 9.30 -7.26 -9.12
C ASP A 51 9.31 -6.53 -10.48
N SER A 52 10.48 -6.34 -11.07
CA SER A 52 10.52 -6.00 -12.51
C SER A 52 10.30 -7.30 -13.29
N PRO A 53 9.26 -7.39 -14.15
CA PRO A 53 9.06 -8.55 -15.00
C PRO A 53 10.36 -8.92 -15.71
N ARG A 54 10.73 -10.19 -15.64
CA ARG A 54 11.96 -10.67 -16.31
C ARG A 54 11.84 -10.40 -17.81
N PRO A 55 12.91 -9.95 -18.48
CA PRO A 55 12.87 -9.74 -19.92
C PRO A 55 12.67 -11.08 -20.64
N LYS A 56 11.67 -11.13 -21.53
CA LYS A 56 11.46 -12.23 -22.46
C LYS A 56 12.22 -11.96 -23.76
N GLN A 57 12.63 -13.02 -24.44
CA GLN A 57 13.43 -12.96 -25.66
C GLN A 57 12.93 -13.97 -26.72
N CYS A 58 13.00 -13.59 -27.99
CA CYS A 58 12.79 -14.49 -29.11
C CYS A 58 14.09 -15.26 -29.40
N PRO A 59 14.07 -16.61 -29.44
CA PRO A 59 15.26 -17.42 -29.71
C PRO A 59 15.70 -17.37 -31.19
N VAL A 60 14.80 -16.95 -32.10
CA VAL A 60 15.05 -16.99 -33.56
C VAL A 60 15.66 -15.68 -34.06
N CYS A 61 15.06 -14.53 -33.73
CA CYS A 61 15.51 -13.22 -34.22
C CYS A 61 16.15 -12.32 -33.15
N GLY A 62 16.16 -12.73 -31.88
CA GLY A 62 16.81 -12.00 -30.78
C GLY A 62 16.03 -10.80 -30.24
N PHE A 63 14.76 -10.61 -30.65
CA PHE A 63 13.89 -9.57 -30.10
C PHE A 63 13.72 -9.73 -28.57
N ARG A 64 13.83 -8.64 -27.80
CA ARG A 64 13.73 -8.66 -26.33
C ARG A 64 12.74 -7.62 -25.84
N THR A 65 11.87 -8.00 -24.91
CA THR A 65 10.87 -7.12 -24.30
C THR A 65 10.67 -7.45 -22.83
N ARG A 66 10.21 -6.47 -22.05
CA ARG A 66 9.75 -6.66 -20.66
C ARG A 66 8.23 -6.51 -20.52
N ASP A 67 7.58 -6.20 -21.63
CA ASP A 67 6.15 -5.99 -21.68
C ASP A 67 5.44 -7.36 -21.63
N PRO A 68 4.61 -7.63 -20.60
CA PRO A 68 3.93 -8.90 -20.44
C PRO A 68 2.86 -9.15 -21.50
N GLU A 69 2.38 -8.12 -22.21
CA GLU A 69 1.36 -8.27 -23.26
C GLU A 69 1.90 -8.99 -24.50
N TYR A 70 3.21 -8.95 -24.70
CA TYR A 70 3.86 -9.66 -25.80
C TYR A 70 4.10 -11.12 -25.40
N HIS A 71 3.24 -12.00 -25.92
CA HIS A 71 3.42 -13.46 -25.84
C HIS A 71 4.24 -14.00 -27.02
N ASN A 72 4.06 -13.41 -28.21
CA ASN A 72 4.72 -13.81 -29.45
C ASN A 72 5.59 -12.68 -30.01
N CYS A 73 6.61 -13.04 -30.78
CA CYS A 73 7.50 -12.09 -31.42
C CYS A 73 6.76 -11.35 -32.56
N PRO A 74 6.80 -10.01 -32.59
CA PRO A 74 6.15 -9.23 -33.64
C PRO A 74 6.81 -9.37 -35.03
N ARG A 75 8.00 -9.99 -35.12
CA ARG A 75 8.73 -10.17 -36.39
C ARG A 75 8.44 -11.51 -37.06
N ASP A 76 8.45 -12.59 -36.29
CA ASP A 76 8.40 -13.96 -36.81
C ASP A 76 7.27 -14.81 -36.20
N GLY A 77 6.54 -14.28 -35.21
CA GLY A 77 5.44 -14.97 -34.54
C GLY A 77 5.89 -16.04 -33.53
N THR A 78 7.19 -16.22 -33.30
CA THR A 78 7.71 -17.21 -32.35
C THR A 78 7.35 -16.85 -30.92
N GLU A 79 7.04 -17.85 -30.09
CA GLU A 79 6.79 -17.64 -28.66
C GLU A 79 8.04 -17.06 -27.96
N LEU A 80 7.83 -16.04 -27.11
CA LEU A 80 8.92 -15.43 -26.36
C LEU A 80 9.22 -16.24 -25.10
N VAL A 81 10.48 -16.62 -24.93
CA VAL A 81 10.96 -17.39 -23.76
C VAL A 81 11.59 -16.45 -22.74
N ASP A 82 11.62 -16.83 -21.48
CA ASP A 82 12.31 -16.05 -20.46
C ASP A 82 13.81 -16.05 -20.73
N ALA A 83 14.45 -14.88 -20.77
CA ALA A 83 15.89 -14.78 -21.06
C ALA A 83 16.80 -15.40 -19.97
N ALA A 84 16.21 -15.94 -18.89
CA ALA A 84 16.91 -16.65 -17.84
C ALA A 84 17.00 -18.17 -18.08
N ASP A 85 16.22 -18.70 -19.03
CA ASP A 85 16.12 -20.14 -19.34
C ASP A 85 17.15 -20.62 -20.39
N ASP A 86 18.03 -19.71 -20.85
CA ASP A 86 19.07 -19.95 -21.85
C ASP A 86 20.47 -20.16 -21.21
N ARG A 87 20.54 -20.96 -20.14
CA ARG A 87 21.79 -21.36 -19.47
C ARG A 87 21.84 -22.86 -19.21
#